data_AF-C6I138-F1
#
_entry.id   AF-C6I138-F1
#
_cell.length_a   1.000
_cell.length_b   1.000
_cell.length_c   1.000
_cell.angle_alpha   90.00
_cell.angle_beta   90.00
_cell.angle_gamma   90.00
#
_symmetry.space_group_name_H-M   'P 1'
#
loop_
_entity.id
_entity.type
_entity.pdbx_description
1 polymer ?
#
loop_
_entity_poly.entity_id
_entity_poly.type
_entity_poly.pdbx_seq_one_letter_code
_entity_poly.pdbx_strand_id
1 'polypeptide(L)'
;MMVQGHERILYTVSDISSMLGISDSAVRMHVFRKTAFLPEPLRIGTKRLVWTREQLEAHFRSLTPPQRLLPPQKNWGGRQRGTL
;
A
#
# COMPACT_ATOMS: atom_id res chain seq x y z
N MET A 1 31.55 16.71 3.34
CA MET A 1 30.10 16.53 3.12
C MET A 1 29.91 15.26 2.31
N MET A 2 29.52 14.15 2.96
CA MET A 2 29.13 12.95 2.22
C MET A 2 27.72 13.19 1.73
N VAL A 3 27.57 13.48 0.44
CA VAL A 3 26.26 13.47 -0.20
C VAL A 3 25.84 12.01 -0.17
N GLN A 4 24.99 11.63 0.79
CA GLN A 4 24.27 10.36 0.71
C GLN A 4 23.47 10.45 -0.59
N GLY A 5 24.01 9.86 -1.66
CA GLY A 5 23.27 9.63 -2.87
C GLY A 5 22.09 8.76 -2.48
N HIS A 6 20.92 9.37 -2.34
CA HIS A 6 19.67 8.63 -2.23
C HIS A 6 19.54 7.86 -3.54
N GLU A 7 20.05 6.63 -3.58
CA GLU A 7 19.76 5.69 -4.65
C GLU A 7 18.25 5.49 -4.65
N ARG A 8 17.57 6.16 -5.59
CA ARG A 8 16.15 5.95 -5.80
C ARG A 8 16.00 4.54 -6.36
N ILE A 9 15.64 3.61 -5.50
CA ILE A 9 15.29 2.24 -5.90
C ILE A 9 14.05 2.32 -6.78
N LEU A 10 14.23 1.95 -8.05
CA LEU A 10 13.19 1.86 -9.06
C LEU A 10 12.77 0.40 -9.22
N TYR A 11 11.48 0.13 -9.09
CA TYR A 11 10.89 -1.18 -9.33
C TYR A 11 10.28 -1.22 -10.72
N THR A 12 10.64 -2.23 -11.50
CA THR A 12 10.09 -2.49 -12.83
C THR A 12 8.82 -3.33 -12.73
N VAL A 13 8.13 -3.51 -13.86
CA VAL A 13 6.98 -4.42 -13.96
C VAL A 13 7.30 -5.82 -13.45
N SER A 14 8.49 -6.35 -13.77
CA SER A 14 8.90 -7.69 -13.37
C SER A 14 9.21 -7.79 -11.88
N ASP A 15 9.74 -6.72 -11.27
CA ASP A 15 9.94 -6.66 -9.82
C ASP A 15 8.59 -6.69 -9.07
N ILE A 16 7.62 -5.90 -9.55
CA ILE A 16 6.26 -5.87 -8.97
C ILE A 16 5.54 -7.21 -9.15
N SER A 17 5.67 -7.80 -10.34
CA SER A 17 5.17 -9.14 -10.67
C SER A 17 5.67 -10.19 -9.68
N SER A 18 6.99 -10.19 -9.43
CA SER A 18 7.62 -11.07 -8.44
C SER A 18 7.15 -10.79 -7.00
N MET A 19 7.08 -9.52 -6.60
CA MET A 19 6.65 -9.12 -5.25
C MET A 19 5.21 -9.53 -4.93
N LEU A 20 4.32 -9.42 -5.91
CA LEU A 20 2.89 -9.68 -5.72
C LEU A 20 2.48 -11.09 -6.13
N GLY A 21 3.39 -11.87 -6.72
CA GLY A 21 3.10 -13.21 -7.22
C GLY A 21 2.07 -13.23 -8.36
N ILE A 22 2.03 -12.19 -9.19
CA ILE A 22 1.11 -12.06 -10.33
C ILE A 22 1.90 -11.91 -11.62
N SER A 23 1.29 -12.19 -12.78
CA SER A 23 1.99 -12.05 -14.06
C SER A 23 2.28 -10.59 -14.44
N ASP A 24 3.36 -10.36 -15.20
CA ASP A 24 3.68 -9.05 -15.80
C ASP A 24 2.52 -8.48 -16.62
N SER A 25 1.77 -9.35 -17.31
CA SER A 25 0.57 -8.98 -18.06
C SER A 25 -0.53 -8.45 -17.15
N ALA A 26 -0.74 -9.06 -15.97
CA ALA A 26 -1.67 -8.56 -14.97
C ALA A 26 -1.25 -7.19 -14.44
N VAL A 27 0.04 -6.98 -14.16
CA VAL A 27 0.58 -5.67 -13.75
C VAL A 27 0.33 -4.61 -14.84
N ARG A 28 0.63 -4.92 -16.10
CA ARG A 28 0.40 -3.99 -17.23
C ARG A 28 -1.08 -3.68 -17.45
N MET A 29 -1.93 -4.70 -17.35
CA MET A 29 -3.39 -4.54 -17.43
C MET A 29 -3.92 -3.65 -16.33
N HIS A 30 -3.37 -3.78 -15.13
CA HIS A 30 -3.72 -2.96 -13.98
C HIS A 30 -3.41 -1.48 -14.25
N VAL A 31 -2.21 -1.19 -14.77
CA VAL A 31 -1.81 0.16 -15.19
C VAL A 31 -2.71 0.69 -16.30
N PHE A 32 -3.02 -0.14 -17.30
CA PHE A 32 -3.88 0.25 -18.43
C PHE A 32 -5.31 0.56 -18.00
N ARG A 33 -5.86 -0.22 -17.07
CA ARG A 33 -7.23 -0.08 -16.54
C ARG A 33 -7.35 0.96 -15.42
N LYS A 34 -6.23 1.57 -14.97
CA LYS A 34 -6.18 2.54 -13.87
C LYS A 34 -6.89 2.06 -12.60
N THR A 35 -6.69 0.80 -12.26
CA THR A 35 -7.32 0.16 -11.10
C THR A 35 -6.59 0.54 -9.80
N ALA A 36 -7.27 0.55 -8.65
CA ALA A 36 -6.73 1.09 -7.39
C ALA A 36 -5.67 0.21 -6.68
N PHE A 37 -5.37 -0.98 -7.19
CA PHE A 37 -4.47 -1.94 -6.52
C PHE A 37 -2.96 -1.61 -6.63
N LEU A 38 -2.54 -0.76 -7.56
CA LEU A 38 -1.18 -0.23 -7.65
C LEU A 38 -1.25 1.27 -7.97
N PRO A 39 -0.30 2.06 -7.47
CA PRO A 39 -0.22 3.48 -7.80
C PRO A 39 0.21 3.66 -9.26
N GLU A 40 0.01 4.86 -9.82
CA GLU A 40 0.32 5.16 -11.23
C GLU A 40 1.84 5.15 -11.49
N PRO A 41 2.39 4.29 -12.36
CA PRO A 41 3.83 4.22 -12.58
C PRO A 41 4.42 5.48 -13.20
N LEU A 42 5.68 5.73 -12.89
CA LEU A 42 6.52 6.64 -13.66
C LEU A 42 6.86 6.01 -15.00
N ARG A 43 6.76 6.81 -16.07
CA ARG A 43 7.18 6.41 -17.42
C ARG A 43 8.59 6.90 -17.68
N ILE A 44 9.52 5.97 -17.89
CA ILE A 44 10.89 6.28 -18.29
C ILE A 44 11.07 5.90 -19.75
N GLY A 45 11.27 6.91 -20.61
CA GLY A 45 11.29 6.72 -22.06
C GLY A 45 9.93 6.30 -22.63
N THR A 46 9.93 5.55 -23.72
CA THR A 46 8.71 5.22 -24.47
C THR A 46 7.95 3.99 -23.96
N LYS A 47 8.59 3.09 -23.20
CA LYS A 47 8.00 1.79 -22.85
C LYS A 47 8.27 1.27 -21.43
N ARG A 48 9.10 1.95 -20.62
CA ARG A 48 9.40 1.46 -19.27
C ARG A 48 8.44 2.08 -18.26
N LEU A 49 7.72 1.22 -17.55
CA LEU A 49 6.92 1.56 -16.39
C LEU A 49 7.74 1.19 -15.16
N VAL A 50 7.94 2.17 -14.27
CA VAL A 50 8.66 1.96 -13.02
C VAL A 50 7.94 2.61 -11.85
N TRP A 51 8.19 2.12 -10.65
CA TRP A 51 7.69 2.70 -9.40
C TRP A 51 8.84 3.00 -8.48
N THR A 52 8.73 4.07 -7.68
CA THR A 52 9.68 4.29 -6.59
C THR A 52 9.23 3.54 -5.35
N ARG A 53 10.18 3.21 -4.49
CA ARG A 53 9.88 2.65 -3.16
C ARG A 53 8.90 3.51 -2.38
N GLU A 54 9.16 4.82 -2.31
CA GLU A 54 8.35 5.79 -1.56
C GLU A 54 6.89 5.78 -2.04
N GLN A 55 6.68 5.68 -3.36
CA GLN A 55 5.36 5.66 -3.96
C GLN A 55 4.58 4.39 -3.57
N LEU A 56 5.23 3.23 -3.62
CA LEU A 56 4.62 1.96 -3.24
C LEU A 56 4.30 1.95 -1.74
N GLU A 57 5.23 2.38 -0.90
CA GLU A 57 5.03 2.45 0.56
C GLU A 57 3.89 3.39 0.93
N ALA A 58 3.80 4.57 0.31
CA ALA A 58 2.71 5.51 0.53
C ALA A 58 1.35 4.91 0.12
N HIS A 59 1.30 4.19 -1.01
CA HIS A 59 0.08 3.52 -1.47
C HIS A 59 -0.36 2.39 -0.54
N PHE A 60 0.55 1.52 -0.11
CA PHE A 60 0.18 0.44 0.82
C PHE A 60 -0.23 0.96 2.20
N ARG A 61 0.37 2.07 2.67
CA ARG A 61 -0.09 2.75 3.88
C ARG A 61 -1.50 3.30 3.74
N SER A 62 -1.86 3.86 2.58
CA SER A 62 -3.22 4.39 2.35
C SER A 62 -4.28 3.29 2.23
N LEU A 63 -3.90 2.10 1.76
CA LEU A 63 -4.77 0.92 1.71
C LEU A 63 -5.02 0.31 3.10
N THR A 64 -4.18 0.61 4.09
CA THR A 64 -4.38 0.14 5.46
C THR A 64 -5.32 1.13 6.16
N PRO A 65 -6.57 0.75 6.51
CA PRO A 65 -7.43 1.65 7.26
C PRO A 65 -6.73 2.01 8.57
N PRO A 66 -6.78 3.29 9.01
CA PRO A 66 -6.23 3.66 10.31
C PRO A 66 -6.87 2.72 11.34
N GLN A 67 -6.04 2.00 12.09
CA GLN A 67 -6.55 1.15 13.16
C GLN A 67 -7.41 2.04 14.04
N ARG A 68 -8.73 1.83 13.95
CA ARG A 68 -9.69 2.50 14.80
C ARG A 68 -9.29 2.06 16.20
N LEU A 69 -8.65 2.95 16.96
CA LEU A 69 -8.60 2.86 18.41
C LEU A 69 -10.06 2.72 18.82
N LEU A 70 -10.50 1.49 19.01
CA LEU A 70 -11.79 1.22 19.60
C LEU A 70 -11.73 1.98 20.93
N PRO A 71 -12.62 2.96 21.19
CA PRO A 71 -12.69 3.51 22.53
C PRO A 71 -12.88 2.31 23.48
N PRO A 72 -12.21 2.29 24.65
CA PRO A 72 -12.38 1.19 25.60
C PRO A 72 -13.87 0.95 25.75
N GLN A 73 -14.33 -0.28 25.49
CA GLN A 73 -15.74 -0.64 25.63
C GLN A 73 -16.17 -0.19 27.01
N LYS A 74 -16.92 0.91 27.06
CA LYS A 74 -17.48 1.44 28.27
C LYS A 74 -18.47 0.38 28.73
N ASN A 75 -18.09 -0.36 29.77
CA ASN A 75 -18.86 -1.45 30.34
C ASN A 75 -20.15 -0.86 30.96
N TRP A 76 -21.18 -0.67 30.15
CA TRP A 76 -22.52 -0.28 30.57
C TRP A 76 -23.40 -1.52 30.56
N GLY A 77 -23.42 -2.28 31.66
CA GLY A 77 -24.30 -3.44 31.74
C GLY A 77 -24.07 -4.35 32.93
N GLY A 78 -24.33 -3.85 34.15
CA GLY A 78 -24.31 -4.67 35.36
C GLY A 78 -25.22 -4.13 36.45
N ARG A 79 -26.47 -3.83 36.10
CA ARG A 79 -27.52 -3.36 37.02
C ARG A 79 -27.96 -4.53 37.92
N GLN A 80 -27.80 -4.33 39.23
CA GLN A 80 -28.61 -4.82 40.36
C GLN A 80 -28.96 -6.32 40.43
N ARG A 81 -28.35 -7.03 41.38
CA ARG A 81 -29.05 -8.02 42.22
C ARG A 81 -29.14 -7.48 43.65
N GLY A 82 -30.26 -6.85 43.97
CA GLY A 82 -30.75 -6.91 45.33
C GLY A 82 -31.10 -8.36 45.61
N THR A 83 -30.49 -8.94 46.64
CA THR A 83 -30.92 -10.23 47.17
C THR A 83 -31.49 -9.93 48.55
N LEU A 84 -32.75 -10.33 48.72
CA LEU A 84 -33.54 -10.28 49.95
C LEU A 84 -32.81 -10.94 51.12
#